data_AF-A0ABD5ELC1-F1
#
_entry.id   AF-A0ABD5ELC1-F1
#
_cell.length_a   1.000
_cell.length_b   1.000
_cell.length_c   1.000
_cell.angle_alpha   90.00
_cell.angle_beta   90.00
_cell.angle_gamma   90.00
#
_symmetry.space_group_name_H-M   'P 1'
#
loop_
_entity.id
_entity.type
_entity.pdbx_description
1 polymer ?
#
loop_
_entity_poly.entity_id
_entity_poly.type
_entity_poly.pdbx_seq_one_letter_code
_entity_poly.pdbx_strand_id
1 'polypeptide(L)'
;MQSKRDQVQAHMFVMGRLTSGMLRADPDAPESPQGRTNRGVALSIVIAVLLAAGSFVFGLLKPGTKDSWRDEGTLVVNKDTGGRYLYLDGRLRPVRNYTSARLLLGADMETASVGSKSLGGTAHGAPVGIPGAPDDLPGGSALTTGPWQVCSATGVTGTTSTALVVGTDLGGDGLAGSEGLLVTGPDKAQYLVWQGSKLRLDVAGGAREALGYGSRTSRPVSAALLNSLSSGPDLAAPAVERRGDAGPSIGGADTRIGQVFQVSAPGGDLHYYVLRKEGLAPVNATMAALLLGNPETKKAYAGGTVAATTLGAAAVIGHLAPGTEGGETRTDMPASPPKAVEPGVGTSPCVSIQSGADGTRVSVSLARTEEIGRPAQATTEGLTAACVTVNRIVVPPGGGALVHALGADGSNVGSTVYLVTDNGVKYRVPSDDALKALGYTASQAQRLPSSLLSMVPTGPDLTASAAASGRVRATAPPCGEGAARTAEGAAKAADGGKVKAAAGGEVKAAGD
;
A
#
# COMPACT_ATOMS: atom_id res chain seq x y z
N MET A 1 25.25 -94.07 24.10
CA MET A 1 24.44 -93.09 24.84
C MET A 1 23.91 -92.08 23.84
N GLN A 2 22.60 -92.00 23.60
CA GLN A 2 22.06 -90.95 22.73
C GLN A 2 22.29 -89.60 23.42
N SER A 3 22.87 -88.64 22.70
CA SER A 3 23.17 -87.35 23.27
C SER A 3 21.88 -86.52 23.41
N LYS A 4 21.82 -85.60 24.38
CA LYS A 4 20.67 -84.66 24.48
C LYS A 4 20.44 -83.88 23.18
N ARG A 5 21.49 -83.72 22.37
CA ARG A 5 21.44 -83.05 21.07
C ARG A 5 20.64 -83.88 20.05
N ASP A 6 20.80 -85.20 20.05
CA ASP A 6 20.04 -86.10 19.18
C ASP A 6 18.56 -86.13 19.55
N GLN A 7 18.24 -86.11 20.86
CA GLN A 7 16.85 -86.00 21.32
C GLN A 7 16.18 -84.69 20.88
N VAL A 8 16.90 -83.57 20.97
CA VAL A 8 16.38 -82.28 20.50
C VAL A 8 16.21 -82.28 18.98
N GLN A 9 17.14 -82.86 18.22
CA GLN A 9 17.02 -82.95 16.77
C GLN A 9 15.84 -83.85 16.35
N ALA A 10 15.65 -85.00 17.01
CA ALA A 10 14.51 -85.88 16.77
C ALA A 10 13.18 -85.20 17.10
N HIS A 11 13.10 -84.48 18.23
CA HIS A 11 11.90 -83.73 18.61
C HIS A 11 11.58 -82.60 17.62
N MET A 12 12.59 -81.82 17.21
CA MET A 12 12.43 -80.76 16.21
C MET A 12 12.01 -81.30 14.84
N PHE A 13 12.50 -82.49 14.45
CA PHE A 13 12.09 -83.16 13.22
C PHE A 13 10.61 -83.56 13.27
N VAL A 14 10.15 -84.18 14.36
CA VAL A 14 8.73 -84.54 14.54
C VAL A 14 7.83 -83.30 14.54
N MET A 15 8.21 -82.24 15.26
CA MET A 15 7.46 -80.98 15.27
C MET A 15 7.43 -80.29 13.89
N GLY A 16 8.52 -80.38 13.13
CA GLY A 16 8.59 -79.92 11.75
C GLY A 16 7.61 -80.64 10.83
N ARG A 17 7.49 -81.98 10.97
CA ARG A 17 6.53 -82.78 10.18
C ARG A 17 5.08 -82.49 10.54
N LEU A 18 4.76 -82.34 11.83
CA LEU A 18 3.42 -81.98 12.29
C LEU A 18 2.99 -80.61 11.76
N THR A 19 3.87 -79.62 11.84
CA THR A 19 3.59 -78.27 11.34
C THR A 19 3.47 -78.22 9.81
N SER A 20 4.29 -78.97 9.08
CA SER A 20 4.15 -79.11 7.61
C SER A 20 2.85 -79.79 7.22
N GLY A 21 2.46 -80.88 7.90
CA GLY A 21 1.20 -81.59 7.67
C GLY A 21 -0.02 -80.71 7.92
N MET A 22 0.00 -79.85 8.95
CA MET A 22 -1.12 -78.93 9.23
C MET A 22 -1.24 -77.78 8.22
N LEU A 23 -0.12 -77.24 7.74
CA LEU A 23 -0.12 -76.06 6.85
C LEU A 23 -0.22 -76.39 5.36
N ARG A 24 0.27 -77.56 4.93
CA ARG A 24 0.34 -77.95 3.50
C ARG A 24 -0.29 -79.30 3.19
N ALA A 25 -0.88 -80.00 4.18
CA ALA A 25 -1.41 -81.36 4.06
C ALA A 25 -0.38 -82.41 3.61
N ASP A 26 0.92 -82.05 3.58
CA ASP A 26 2.03 -82.91 3.18
C ASP A 26 3.12 -82.88 4.27
N PRO A 27 3.23 -83.95 5.08
CA PRO A 27 4.20 -84.05 6.18
C PRO A 27 5.62 -84.39 5.71
N ASP A 28 5.85 -84.72 4.44
CA ASP A 28 7.16 -85.11 3.88
C ASP A 28 7.69 -84.10 2.84
N ALA A 29 7.08 -82.90 2.76
CA ALA A 29 7.52 -81.84 1.86
C ALA A 29 9.01 -81.45 2.13
N PRO A 30 9.90 -81.50 1.12
CA PRO A 30 11.34 -81.30 1.31
C PRO A 30 11.76 -79.85 1.63
N GLU A 31 10.92 -78.86 1.31
CA GLU A 31 11.13 -77.46 1.69
C GLU A 31 10.19 -77.06 2.82
N SER A 32 10.76 -76.47 3.88
CA SER A 32 9.98 -75.96 5.00
C SER A 32 8.98 -74.89 4.55
N PRO A 33 7.75 -74.87 5.08
CA PRO A 33 6.70 -73.98 4.63
C PRO A 33 7.03 -72.49 4.77
N GLN A 34 7.89 -72.15 5.73
CA GLN A 34 8.37 -70.80 5.98
C GLN A 34 9.79 -70.54 5.45
N GLY A 35 10.40 -71.47 4.71
CA GLY A 35 11.79 -71.36 4.25
C GLY A 35 12.06 -70.09 3.45
N ARG A 36 11.16 -69.73 2.52
CA ARG A 36 11.25 -68.49 1.73
C ARG A 36 11.12 -67.23 2.61
N THR A 37 10.20 -67.22 3.56
CA THR A 37 9.98 -66.10 4.48
C THR A 37 11.17 -65.93 5.43
N ASN A 38 11.67 -67.00 6.02
CA ASN A 38 12.80 -66.96 6.94
C ASN A 38 14.09 -66.53 6.23
N ARG A 39 14.35 -67.02 5.00
CA ARG A 39 15.47 -66.54 4.18
C ARG A 39 15.30 -65.06 3.82
N GLY A 40 14.08 -64.62 3.50
CA GLY A 40 13.76 -63.21 3.23
C GLY A 40 14.00 -62.30 4.43
N VAL A 41 13.59 -62.72 5.63
CA VAL A 41 13.82 -62.01 6.90
C VAL A 41 15.31 -61.97 7.25
N ALA A 42 16.03 -63.07 7.07
CA ALA A 42 17.47 -63.10 7.32
C ALA A 42 18.21 -62.14 6.36
N LEU A 43 17.85 -62.14 5.08
CA LEU A 43 18.44 -61.25 4.08
C LEU A 43 18.13 -59.77 4.38
N SER A 44 16.89 -59.44 4.79
CA SER A 44 16.53 -58.06 5.12
C SER A 44 17.27 -57.57 6.36
N ILE A 45 17.49 -58.42 7.37
CA ILE A 45 18.32 -58.09 8.54
C ILE A 45 19.76 -57.79 8.11
N VAL A 46 20.35 -58.63 7.25
CA VAL A 46 21.72 -58.39 6.76
C VAL A 46 21.82 -57.07 5.99
N ILE A 47 20.87 -56.79 5.11
CA ILE A 47 20.82 -55.52 4.37
C ILE A 47 20.67 -54.33 5.34
N ALA A 48 19.80 -54.43 6.35
CA ALA A 48 19.61 -53.37 7.34
C ALA A 48 20.90 -53.10 8.13
N VAL A 49 21.62 -54.16 8.54
CA VAL A 49 22.92 -54.04 9.21
C VAL A 49 23.96 -53.39 8.30
N LEU A 50 24.02 -53.77 7.01
CA LEU A 50 24.95 -53.18 6.05
C LEU A 50 24.66 -51.71 5.80
N LEU A 51 23.38 -51.31 5.67
CA LEU A 51 23.00 -49.91 5.53
C LEU A 51 23.32 -49.09 6.78
N ALA A 52 23.06 -49.64 7.97
CA ALA A 52 23.41 -49.00 9.24
C ALA A 52 24.93 -48.85 9.38
N ALA A 53 25.70 -49.89 9.09
CA ALA A 53 27.17 -49.85 9.09
C ALA A 53 27.72 -48.86 8.05
N GLY A 54 27.17 -48.86 6.84
CA GLY A 54 27.54 -47.91 5.79
C GLY A 54 27.26 -46.46 6.20
N SER A 55 26.09 -46.20 6.80
CA SER A 55 25.74 -44.87 7.32
C SER A 55 26.65 -44.43 8.47
N PHE A 56 27.03 -45.36 9.35
CA PHE A 56 27.97 -45.11 10.45
C PHE A 56 29.38 -44.77 9.95
N VAL A 57 29.90 -45.55 9.00
CA VAL A 57 31.21 -45.30 8.37
C VAL A 57 31.19 -44.00 7.58
N PHE A 58 30.12 -43.71 6.84
CA PHE A 58 29.96 -42.45 6.12
C PHE A 58 29.94 -41.24 7.07
N GLY A 59 29.27 -41.36 8.23
CA GLY A 59 29.30 -40.34 9.28
C GLY A 59 30.67 -40.14 9.94
N LEU A 60 31.52 -41.18 9.96
CA LEU A 60 32.91 -41.11 10.44
C LEU A 60 33.88 -40.52 9.42
N LEU A 61 33.65 -40.72 8.12
CA LEU A 61 34.48 -40.19 7.02
C LEU A 61 34.15 -38.74 6.67
N LYS A 62 32.89 -38.32 6.84
CA LYS A 62 32.48 -36.91 6.84
C LYS A 62 32.02 -36.52 8.26
N PRO A 63 32.93 -36.43 9.24
CA PRO A 63 32.60 -35.73 10.46
C PRO A 63 32.28 -34.29 10.02
N GLY A 64 31.04 -33.84 10.21
CA GLY A 64 30.66 -32.46 9.87
C GLY A 64 31.75 -31.54 10.37
N THR A 65 32.34 -30.73 9.48
CA THR A 65 33.49 -29.87 9.73
C THR A 65 33.21 -29.05 10.99
N LYS A 66 33.76 -29.50 12.14
CA LYS A 66 33.40 -28.99 13.47
C LYS A 66 33.69 -27.50 13.65
N ASP A 67 34.44 -26.90 12.73
CA ASP A 67 34.89 -25.52 12.74
C ASP A 67 34.45 -24.71 11.51
N SER A 68 33.60 -25.23 10.62
CA SER A 68 33.08 -24.43 9.47
C SER A 68 32.27 -23.20 9.92
N TRP A 69 31.78 -23.19 11.15
CA TRP A 69 31.13 -22.02 11.75
C TRP A 69 32.12 -20.93 12.18
N ARG A 70 33.43 -21.22 12.19
CA ARG A 70 34.52 -20.29 12.51
C ARG A 70 35.14 -19.66 11.26
N ASP A 71 34.55 -19.87 10.09
CA ASP A 71 34.94 -19.11 8.92
C ASP A 71 34.52 -17.64 9.13
N GLU A 72 35.38 -16.70 8.74
CA GLU A 72 35.07 -15.28 8.93
C GLU A 72 33.84 -14.90 8.10
N GLY A 73 32.88 -14.23 8.73
CA GLY A 73 31.64 -13.85 8.04
C GLY A 73 30.56 -14.94 8.04
N THR A 74 30.71 -16.03 8.78
CA THR A 74 29.62 -17.02 8.91
C THR A 74 28.56 -16.56 9.91
N LEU A 75 27.28 -16.70 9.54
CA LEU A 75 26.16 -16.56 10.47
C LEU A 75 25.96 -17.87 11.23
N VAL A 76 26.24 -17.85 12.52
CA VAL A 76 26.17 -19.00 13.41
C VAL A 76 24.86 -18.99 14.19
N VAL A 77 24.06 -20.05 14.02
CA VAL A 77 22.81 -20.25 14.74
C VAL A 77 23.00 -21.31 15.81
N ASN A 78 22.76 -20.95 17.06
CA ASN A 78 22.72 -21.90 18.15
C ASN A 78 21.41 -22.69 18.09
N LYS A 79 21.46 -23.96 17.70
CA LYS A 79 20.28 -24.82 17.54
C LYS A 79 19.52 -25.09 18.84
N ASP A 80 20.18 -24.96 20.00
CA ASP A 80 19.56 -25.28 21.29
C ASP A 80 18.82 -24.06 21.89
N THR A 81 19.25 -22.84 21.57
CA THR A 81 18.69 -21.59 22.14
C THR A 81 18.05 -20.67 21.10
N GLY A 82 18.29 -20.89 19.81
CA GLY A 82 17.91 -19.99 18.73
C GLY A 82 18.76 -18.72 18.62
N GLY A 83 19.76 -18.53 19.48
CA GLY A 83 20.64 -17.36 19.44
C GLY A 83 21.44 -17.29 18.14
N ARG A 84 21.58 -16.09 17.57
CA ARG A 84 22.28 -15.84 16.30
C ARG A 84 23.52 -14.99 16.54
N TYR A 85 24.64 -15.41 15.96
CA TYR A 85 25.94 -14.78 16.13
C TYR A 85 26.63 -14.63 14.79
N LEU A 86 27.38 -13.55 14.62
CA LEU A 86 28.32 -13.37 13.54
C LEU A 86 29.72 -13.71 14.06
N TYR A 87 30.44 -14.61 13.37
CA TYR A 87 31.84 -14.87 13.69
C TYR A 87 32.74 -13.84 12.99
N LEU A 88 33.41 -13.00 13.79
CA LEU A 88 34.28 -11.93 13.31
C LEU A 88 35.42 -11.67 14.30
N ASP A 89 36.65 -11.53 13.80
CA ASP A 89 37.85 -11.28 14.61
C ASP A 89 38.07 -12.34 15.72
N GLY A 90 37.76 -13.61 15.43
CA GLY A 90 37.86 -14.69 16.41
C GLY A 90 36.79 -14.67 17.52
N ARG A 91 35.77 -13.82 17.41
CA ARG A 91 34.72 -13.63 18.42
C ARG A 91 33.33 -13.87 17.86
N LEU A 92 32.44 -14.38 18.71
CA LEU A 92 31.02 -14.50 18.42
C LEU A 92 30.31 -13.20 18.81
N ARG A 93 29.84 -12.44 17.82
CA ARG A 93 29.10 -11.18 18.03
C ARG A 93 27.60 -11.42 17.90
N PRO A 94 26.77 -11.22 18.94
CA PRO A 94 25.32 -11.41 18.81
C PRO A 94 24.73 -10.50 17.73
N VAL A 95 23.88 -11.04 16.87
CA VAL A 95 23.23 -10.28 15.80
C VAL A 95 21.81 -9.91 16.23
N ARG A 96 21.47 -8.62 16.15
CA ARG A 96 20.16 -8.11 16.59
C ARG A 96 18.99 -8.51 15.70
N ASN A 97 19.21 -8.65 14.40
CA ASN A 97 18.18 -9.07 13.45
C ASN A 97 18.79 -9.66 12.18
N TYR A 98 18.01 -10.49 11.48
CA TYR A 98 18.34 -11.10 10.21
C TYR A 98 18.66 -10.06 9.12
N THR A 99 17.92 -8.94 9.09
CA THR A 99 18.20 -7.83 8.16
C THR A 99 19.63 -7.32 8.29
N SER A 100 20.13 -7.16 9.51
CA SER A 100 21.51 -6.74 9.75
C SER A 100 22.52 -7.80 9.33
N ALA A 101 22.23 -9.09 9.52
CA ALA A 101 23.08 -10.17 9.00
C ALA A 101 23.19 -10.08 7.47
N ARG A 102 22.05 -9.95 6.77
CA ARG A 102 21.99 -9.80 5.31
C ARG A 102 22.74 -8.56 4.81
N LEU A 103 22.61 -7.43 5.49
CA LEU A 103 23.34 -6.20 5.14
C LEU A 103 24.87 -6.33 5.31
N LEU A 104 25.34 -7.17 6.24
CA LEU A 104 26.77 -7.37 6.50
C LEU A 104 27.39 -8.47 5.64
N LEU A 105 26.65 -9.56 5.42
CA LEU A 105 27.14 -10.80 4.79
C LEU A 105 26.65 -11.01 3.37
N GLY A 106 25.65 -10.22 2.94
CA GLY A 106 24.99 -10.39 1.65
C GLY A 106 23.83 -11.39 1.69
N ALA A 107 23.20 -11.56 0.53
CA ALA A 107 22.04 -12.43 0.39
C ALA A 107 22.43 -13.92 0.50
N ASP A 108 23.51 -14.31 -0.13
CA ASP A 108 23.98 -15.70 -0.16
C ASP A 108 24.87 -16.05 1.05
N MET A 109 24.62 -15.41 2.19
CA MET A 109 25.42 -15.58 3.40
C MET A 109 25.47 -17.05 3.85
N GLU A 110 26.64 -17.49 4.27
CA GLU A 110 26.81 -18.82 4.82
C GLU A 110 26.20 -18.91 6.21
N THR A 111 25.44 -19.99 6.46
CA THR A 111 24.80 -20.24 7.74
C THR A 111 25.27 -21.57 8.31
N ALA A 112 25.66 -21.56 9.58
CA ALA A 112 26.08 -22.76 10.30
C ALA A 112 25.22 -22.94 11.54
N SER A 113 24.52 -24.09 11.62
CA SER A 113 23.70 -24.44 12.78
C SER A 113 24.46 -25.40 13.69
N VAL A 114 24.82 -24.96 14.89
CA VAL A 114 25.66 -25.72 15.82
C VAL A 114 25.05 -25.77 17.22
N GLY A 115 25.42 -26.79 18.00
CA GLY A 115 25.00 -26.91 19.40
C GLY A 115 25.72 -25.92 20.31
N SER A 116 25.11 -25.57 21.44
CA SER A 116 25.68 -24.68 22.45
C SER A 116 27.05 -25.15 22.94
N LYS A 117 27.25 -26.48 23.02
CA LYS A 117 28.54 -27.07 23.42
C LYS A 117 29.66 -26.78 22.41
N SER A 118 29.34 -26.69 21.13
CA SER A 118 30.31 -26.37 20.07
C SER A 118 30.78 -24.91 20.12
N LEU A 119 29.92 -24.01 20.60
CA LEU A 119 30.25 -22.59 20.81
C LEU A 119 31.08 -22.35 22.08
N GLY A 120 31.11 -23.34 22.98
CA GLY A 120 31.84 -23.27 24.25
C GLY A 120 33.33 -22.95 24.05
N GLY A 121 33.85 -22.05 24.88
CA GLY A 121 35.26 -21.64 24.84
C GLY A 121 35.59 -20.53 23.83
N THR A 122 34.61 -20.07 23.04
CA THR A 122 34.80 -18.94 22.11
C THR A 122 34.34 -17.64 22.75
N ALA A 123 35.17 -16.59 22.66
CA ALA A 123 34.86 -15.31 23.30
C ALA A 123 33.69 -14.61 22.59
N HIS A 124 32.77 -14.03 23.37
CA HIS A 124 31.73 -13.15 22.83
C HIS A 124 32.27 -11.73 22.63
N GLY A 125 31.82 -11.08 21.55
CA GLY A 125 32.06 -9.66 21.27
C GLY A 125 30.83 -8.80 21.53
N ALA A 126 30.96 -7.49 21.31
CA ALA A 126 29.83 -6.57 21.32
C ALA A 126 28.80 -6.94 20.24
N PRO A 127 27.48 -6.75 20.50
CA PRO A 127 26.45 -7.06 19.53
C PRO A 127 26.53 -6.16 18.30
N VAL A 128 26.13 -6.70 17.15
CA VAL A 128 26.02 -5.99 15.88
C VAL A 128 24.56 -5.95 15.42
N GLY A 129 24.27 -5.00 14.54
CA GLY A 129 22.96 -4.84 13.91
C GLY A 129 22.19 -3.59 14.34
N ILE A 130 21.21 -3.24 13.52
CA ILE A 130 20.42 -2.01 13.60
C ILE A 130 19.23 -2.24 14.54
N PRO A 131 19.16 -1.64 15.74
CA PRO A 131 17.94 -1.69 16.54
C PRO A 131 16.73 -1.11 15.78
N GLY A 132 15.58 -1.78 15.87
CA GLY A 132 14.34 -1.42 15.16
C GLY A 132 14.25 -1.88 13.70
N ALA A 133 15.31 -2.45 13.12
CA ALA A 133 15.24 -3.08 11.80
C ALA A 133 14.44 -4.40 11.87
N PRO A 134 13.74 -4.78 10.79
CA PRO A 134 12.86 -5.94 10.80
C PRO A 134 13.69 -7.22 10.93
N ASP A 135 13.17 -8.20 11.67
CA ASP A 135 13.81 -9.52 11.77
C ASP A 135 13.34 -10.47 10.66
N ASP A 136 12.14 -10.25 10.14
CA ASP A 136 11.61 -10.99 9.00
C ASP A 136 11.67 -10.10 7.75
N LEU A 137 12.31 -10.63 6.71
CA LEU A 137 12.36 -10.02 5.38
C LEU A 137 11.46 -10.81 4.43
N PRO A 138 10.56 -10.16 3.68
CA PRO A 138 9.77 -10.85 2.68
C PRO A 138 10.69 -11.44 1.61
N GLY A 139 10.54 -12.72 1.30
CA GLY A 139 11.21 -13.32 0.15
C GLY A 139 10.82 -12.61 -1.15
N GLY A 140 11.61 -12.75 -2.21
CA GLY A 140 11.34 -12.07 -3.49
C GLY A 140 9.95 -12.35 -4.08
N SER A 141 9.39 -13.55 -3.85
CA SER A 141 8.02 -13.93 -4.25
C SER A 141 6.93 -13.46 -3.27
N ALA A 142 7.30 -13.06 -2.06
CA ALA A 142 6.41 -12.49 -1.04
C ALA A 142 6.35 -10.95 -1.11
N LEU A 143 7.14 -10.34 -1.99
CA LEU A 143 6.97 -8.95 -2.37
C LEU A 143 5.68 -8.79 -3.17
N THR A 144 4.74 -8.07 -2.59
CA THR A 144 3.46 -7.77 -3.21
C THR A 144 3.65 -6.80 -4.38
N THR A 145 2.97 -7.09 -5.49
CA THR A 145 2.84 -6.20 -6.66
C THR A 145 1.41 -5.68 -6.83
N GLY A 146 0.50 -6.08 -5.93
CA GLY A 146 -0.90 -5.70 -5.94
C GLY A 146 -1.12 -4.24 -5.49
N PRO A 147 -2.38 -3.80 -5.50
CA PRO A 147 -2.70 -2.40 -5.25
C PRO A 147 -2.53 -2.05 -3.79
N TRP A 148 -2.28 -0.78 -3.54
CA TRP A 148 -2.39 -0.19 -2.21
C TRP A 148 -3.78 0.41 -2.08
N GLN A 149 -4.52 0.02 -1.04
CA GLN A 149 -5.90 0.47 -0.83
C GLN A 149 -6.00 1.32 0.43
N VAL A 150 -6.52 2.54 0.30
CA VAL A 150 -6.89 3.39 1.43
C VAL A 150 -8.39 3.25 1.62
N CYS A 151 -8.80 2.64 2.74
CA CYS A 151 -10.18 2.31 3.01
C CYS A 151 -10.71 3.14 4.19
N SER A 152 -11.94 3.64 4.05
CA SER A 152 -12.65 4.29 5.14
C SER A 152 -13.60 3.30 5.81
N ALA A 153 -13.29 2.89 7.02
CA ALA A 153 -14.18 2.13 7.88
C ALA A 153 -14.94 3.09 8.82
N THR A 154 -16.23 2.86 9.01
CA THR A 154 -16.99 3.57 10.04
C THR A 154 -17.02 2.66 11.28
N GLY A 155 -16.45 3.12 12.39
CA GLY A 155 -16.50 2.39 13.65
C GLY A 155 -17.93 2.34 14.22
N VAL A 156 -18.17 1.42 15.15
CA VAL A 156 -19.48 1.23 15.82
C VAL A 156 -19.96 2.51 16.54
N THR A 157 -19.03 3.39 16.94
CA THR A 157 -19.32 4.69 17.57
C THR A 157 -19.59 5.82 16.57
N GLY A 158 -19.67 5.51 15.26
CA GLY A 158 -19.79 6.51 14.20
C GLY A 158 -18.50 7.25 13.88
N THR A 159 -17.40 6.92 14.56
CA THR A 159 -16.08 7.52 14.29
C THR A 159 -15.52 7.01 12.96
N THR A 160 -15.02 7.93 12.13
CA THR A 160 -14.36 7.58 10.87
C THR A 160 -12.98 7.03 11.16
N SER A 161 -12.70 5.82 10.68
CA SER A 161 -11.43 5.12 10.80
C SER A 161 -10.85 4.88 9.41
N THR A 162 -9.54 5.05 9.26
CA THR A 162 -8.84 4.84 7.98
C THR A 162 -7.89 3.67 8.10
N ALA A 163 -7.98 2.74 7.15
CA ALA A 163 -7.04 1.64 6.99
C ALA A 163 -6.24 1.82 5.70
N LEU A 164 -4.92 1.70 5.79
CA LEU A 164 -4.06 1.49 4.64
C LEU A 164 -3.79 -0.01 4.49
N VAL A 165 -4.15 -0.59 3.36
CA VAL A 165 -3.88 -1.99 3.00
C VAL A 165 -2.80 -2.01 1.93
N VAL A 166 -1.71 -2.70 2.22
CA VAL A 166 -0.49 -2.72 1.40
C VAL A 166 -0.50 -3.98 0.52
N GLY A 167 -0.56 -3.78 -0.80
CA GLY A 167 -0.26 -4.82 -1.77
C GLY A 167 -1.30 -5.93 -1.92
N THR A 168 -2.48 -5.76 -1.35
CA THR A 168 -3.59 -6.73 -1.40
C THR A 168 -4.82 -6.05 -1.98
N ASP A 169 -5.44 -6.70 -2.97
CA ASP A 169 -6.75 -6.31 -3.44
C ASP A 169 -7.83 -6.95 -2.57
N LEU A 170 -8.56 -6.13 -1.82
CA LEU A 170 -9.73 -6.54 -1.04
C LEU A 170 -10.94 -6.88 -1.92
N GLY A 171 -10.86 -6.64 -3.22
CA GLY A 171 -11.97 -6.77 -4.16
C GLY A 171 -13.08 -5.75 -3.87
N GLY A 172 -14.33 -6.21 -4.02
CA GLY A 172 -15.52 -5.39 -3.87
C GLY A 172 -16.03 -4.83 -5.19
N ASP A 173 -17.20 -4.20 -5.13
CA ASP A 173 -17.87 -3.67 -6.31
C ASP A 173 -17.25 -2.33 -6.71
N GLY A 174 -16.73 -2.25 -7.93
CA GLY A 174 -16.24 -1.00 -8.51
C GLY A 174 -17.40 -0.05 -8.85
N LEU A 175 -17.16 1.26 -8.80
CA LEU A 175 -18.15 2.25 -9.25
C LEU A 175 -18.13 2.38 -10.77
N ALA A 176 -19.30 2.25 -11.41
CA ALA A 176 -19.42 2.45 -12.86
C ALA A 176 -19.19 3.92 -13.27
N GLY A 177 -18.97 4.18 -14.56
CA GLY A 177 -18.83 5.54 -15.12
C GLY A 177 -20.03 6.46 -14.87
N SER A 178 -21.22 5.87 -14.73
CA SER A 178 -22.46 6.57 -14.42
C SER A 178 -22.77 6.66 -12.92
N GLU A 179 -21.86 6.23 -12.06
CA GLU A 179 -22.04 6.16 -10.61
C GLU A 179 -20.98 6.99 -9.87
N GLY A 180 -21.33 7.53 -8.71
CA GLY A 180 -20.41 8.25 -7.85
C GLY A 180 -20.76 8.10 -6.38
N LEU A 181 -19.81 8.38 -5.51
CA LEU A 181 -20.00 8.30 -4.06
C LEU A 181 -19.93 9.70 -3.46
N LEU A 182 -20.97 10.09 -2.71
CA LEU A 182 -20.98 11.34 -1.96
C LEU A 182 -20.23 11.16 -0.64
N VAL A 183 -19.22 11.99 -0.44
CA VAL A 183 -18.41 11.95 0.78
C VAL A 183 -18.28 13.33 1.41
N THR A 184 -18.07 13.37 2.73
CA THR A 184 -17.81 14.59 3.49
C THR A 184 -16.44 14.48 4.16
N GLY A 185 -15.58 15.47 3.90
CA GLY A 185 -14.26 15.54 4.52
C GLY A 185 -14.29 16.08 5.95
N PRO A 186 -13.16 16.05 6.66
CA PRO A 186 -13.04 16.62 8.01
C PRO A 186 -13.18 18.15 8.02
N ASP A 187 -12.96 18.80 6.88
CA ASP A 187 -13.22 20.22 6.62
C ASP A 187 -14.72 20.55 6.47
N LYS A 188 -15.59 19.54 6.57
CA LYS A 188 -17.04 19.59 6.31
C LYS A 188 -17.40 19.91 4.86
N ALA A 189 -16.43 19.96 3.94
CA ALA A 189 -16.72 20.10 2.53
C ALA A 189 -17.27 18.77 1.98
N GLN A 190 -18.22 18.88 1.05
CA GLN A 190 -18.80 17.73 0.39
C GLN A 190 -18.14 17.54 -0.97
N TYR A 191 -17.90 16.28 -1.32
CA TYR A 191 -17.28 15.89 -2.57
C TYR A 191 -18.09 14.78 -3.24
N LEU A 192 -18.12 14.79 -4.56
CA LEU A 192 -18.47 13.64 -5.37
C LEU A 192 -17.18 12.90 -5.73
N VAL A 193 -17.07 11.64 -5.32
CA VAL A 193 -16.02 10.74 -5.78
C VAL A 193 -16.50 10.06 -7.05
N TRP A 194 -15.79 10.29 -8.15
CA TRP A 194 -16.15 9.79 -9.47
C TRP A 194 -14.88 9.45 -10.26
N GLN A 195 -14.82 8.23 -10.80
CA GLN A 195 -13.71 7.78 -11.67
C GLN A 195 -12.31 8.07 -11.09
N GLY A 196 -12.10 7.77 -9.80
CA GLY A 196 -10.81 7.97 -9.13
C GLY A 196 -10.46 9.44 -8.78
N SER A 197 -11.40 10.36 -9.00
CA SER A 197 -11.24 11.79 -8.70
C SER A 197 -12.22 12.25 -7.60
N LYS A 198 -11.81 13.26 -6.84
CA LYS A 198 -12.70 14.04 -5.95
C LYS A 198 -13.09 15.34 -6.63
N LEU A 199 -14.40 15.60 -6.69
CA LEU A 199 -14.98 16.82 -7.25
C LEU A 199 -15.72 17.55 -6.13
N ARG A 200 -15.28 18.76 -5.77
CA ARG A 200 -15.88 19.49 -4.65
C ARG A 200 -17.25 20.02 -5.04
N LEU A 201 -18.26 19.83 -4.20
CA LEU A 201 -19.60 20.37 -4.43
C LEU A 201 -19.70 21.81 -3.92
N ASP A 202 -20.17 22.72 -4.76
CA ASP A 202 -20.58 24.06 -4.32
C ASP A 202 -21.97 24.01 -3.66
N VAL A 203 -21.98 23.62 -2.39
CA VAL A 203 -23.22 23.51 -1.60
C VAL A 203 -23.90 24.88 -1.46
N ALA A 204 -23.13 25.97 -1.35
CA ALA A 204 -23.70 27.33 -1.25
C ALA A 204 -24.36 27.77 -2.55
N GLY A 205 -23.82 27.35 -3.70
CA GLY A 205 -24.40 27.56 -5.03
C GLY A 205 -25.50 26.57 -5.41
N GLY A 206 -25.97 25.71 -4.49
CA GLY A 206 -27.08 24.78 -4.74
C GLY A 206 -26.71 23.54 -5.56
N ALA A 207 -25.41 23.23 -5.70
CA ALA A 207 -24.95 22.11 -6.53
C ALA A 207 -25.53 20.76 -6.10
N ARG A 208 -25.75 20.58 -4.79
CA ARG A 208 -26.27 19.33 -4.23
C ARG A 208 -27.70 19.05 -4.69
N GLU A 209 -28.58 20.05 -4.60
CA GLU A 209 -29.96 19.94 -5.04
C GLU A 209 -30.04 19.88 -6.57
N ALA A 210 -29.25 20.72 -7.25
CA ALA A 210 -29.15 20.79 -8.71
C ALA A 210 -28.84 19.43 -9.35
N LEU A 211 -27.90 18.69 -8.77
CA LEU A 211 -27.45 17.38 -9.27
C LEU A 211 -28.32 16.21 -8.78
N GLY A 212 -29.41 16.47 -8.06
CA GLY A 212 -30.32 15.43 -7.55
C GLY A 212 -29.80 14.68 -6.32
N TYR A 213 -28.87 15.28 -5.56
CA TYR A 213 -28.25 14.69 -4.36
C TYR A 213 -28.86 15.16 -3.04
N GLY A 214 -29.89 16.00 -3.08
CA GLY A 214 -30.53 16.58 -1.89
C GLY A 214 -30.93 15.53 -0.83
N SER A 215 -31.54 14.43 -1.27
CA SER A 215 -32.01 13.33 -0.40
C SER A 215 -30.97 12.25 -0.11
N ARG A 216 -29.76 12.35 -0.65
CA ARG A 216 -28.72 11.30 -0.56
C ARG A 216 -27.79 11.53 0.62
N THR A 217 -27.44 10.49 1.35
CA THR A 217 -26.56 10.64 2.52
C THR A 217 -25.10 10.76 2.07
N SER A 218 -24.41 11.81 2.52
CA SER A 218 -22.97 11.96 2.29
C SER A 218 -22.20 11.22 3.39
N ARG A 219 -21.25 10.36 2.99
CA ARG A 219 -20.49 9.53 3.93
C ARG A 219 -19.28 10.29 4.49
N PRO A 220 -19.13 10.42 5.82
CA PRO A 220 -17.92 10.99 6.41
C PRO A 220 -16.69 10.12 6.06
N VAL A 221 -15.60 10.78 5.66
CA VAL A 221 -14.33 10.14 5.29
C VAL A 221 -13.15 10.95 5.82
N SER A 222 -11.98 10.32 5.94
CA SER A 222 -10.78 11.01 6.40
C SER A 222 -10.12 11.85 5.30
N ALA A 223 -9.28 12.79 5.73
CA ALA A 223 -8.41 13.53 4.82
C ALA A 223 -7.45 12.58 4.06
N ALA A 224 -6.99 11.50 4.69
CA ALA A 224 -6.10 10.52 4.06
C ALA A 224 -6.78 9.82 2.86
N LEU A 225 -8.05 9.42 3.00
CA LEU A 225 -8.82 8.87 1.89
C LEU A 225 -8.98 9.90 0.76
N LEU A 226 -9.40 11.12 1.09
CA LEU A 226 -9.62 12.19 0.11
C LEU A 226 -8.32 12.60 -0.60
N ASN A 227 -7.18 12.56 0.06
CA ASN A 227 -5.88 12.89 -0.54
C ASN A 227 -5.27 11.74 -1.35
N SER A 228 -5.91 10.56 -1.32
CA SER A 228 -5.56 9.43 -2.19
C SER A 228 -6.25 9.49 -3.55
N LEU A 229 -7.26 10.35 -3.69
CA LEU A 229 -7.96 10.63 -4.95
C LEU A 229 -7.30 11.78 -5.69
N SER A 230 -7.38 11.74 -7.02
CA SER A 230 -7.00 12.87 -7.87
C SER A 230 -7.95 14.04 -7.64
N SER A 231 -7.45 15.27 -7.58
CA SER A 231 -8.30 16.45 -7.49
C SER A 231 -8.85 16.78 -8.88
N GLY A 232 -10.16 16.77 -9.05
CA GLY A 232 -10.83 17.30 -10.23
C GLY A 232 -11.44 18.69 -9.98
N PRO A 233 -12.15 19.25 -10.97
CA PRO A 233 -12.78 20.56 -10.84
C PRO A 233 -13.90 20.57 -9.80
N ASP A 234 -14.15 21.77 -9.26
CA ASP A 234 -15.32 22.02 -8.43
C ASP A 234 -16.59 21.89 -9.28
N LEU A 235 -17.58 21.17 -8.75
CA LEU A 235 -18.95 21.10 -9.27
C LEU A 235 -19.69 22.35 -8.85
N ALA A 236 -19.39 23.44 -9.54
CA ALA A 236 -19.99 24.75 -9.37
C ALA A 236 -20.51 25.26 -10.72
N ALA A 237 -21.57 26.07 -10.67
CA ALA A 237 -22.05 26.76 -11.86
C ALA A 237 -21.01 27.82 -12.29
N PRO A 238 -20.64 27.91 -13.57
CA PRO A 238 -19.66 28.86 -14.05
C PRO A 238 -20.21 30.27 -13.89
N ALA A 239 -19.30 31.20 -13.64
CA ALA A 239 -19.63 32.62 -13.70
C ALA A 239 -20.11 32.96 -15.11
N VAL A 240 -21.23 33.67 -15.20
CA VAL A 240 -21.74 34.22 -16.46
C VAL A 240 -21.69 35.72 -16.32
N GLU A 241 -20.82 36.37 -17.07
CA GLU A 241 -20.72 37.83 -17.08
C GLU A 241 -22.04 38.45 -17.55
N ARG A 242 -22.41 39.60 -16.95
CA ARG A 242 -23.63 40.35 -17.34
C ARG A 242 -24.93 39.53 -17.26
N ARG A 243 -24.97 38.54 -16.36
CA ARG A 243 -26.16 37.71 -16.11
C ARG A 243 -27.39 38.58 -15.82
N GLY A 244 -28.47 38.35 -16.55
CA GLY A 244 -29.72 39.10 -16.44
C GLY A 244 -29.88 40.24 -17.45
N ASP A 245 -28.79 40.69 -18.09
CA ASP A 245 -28.85 41.67 -19.18
C ASP A 245 -29.63 41.10 -20.37
N ALA A 246 -30.19 42.01 -21.19
CA ALA A 246 -30.89 41.63 -22.41
C ALA A 246 -29.95 40.91 -23.39
N GLY A 247 -30.40 39.76 -23.89
CA GLY A 247 -29.77 38.99 -24.95
C GLY A 247 -30.43 39.24 -26.32
N PRO A 248 -29.89 38.63 -27.39
CA PRO A 248 -30.53 38.67 -28.72
C PRO A 248 -31.89 37.94 -28.71
N SER A 249 -32.76 38.25 -29.67
CA SER A 249 -33.96 37.44 -29.89
C SER A 249 -33.56 36.09 -30.51
N ILE A 250 -33.93 34.99 -29.85
CA ILE A 250 -33.63 33.63 -30.29
C ILE A 250 -34.94 32.84 -30.31
N GLY A 251 -35.25 32.21 -31.44
CA GLY A 251 -36.49 31.44 -31.60
C GLY A 251 -37.76 32.29 -31.49
N GLY A 252 -37.67 33.60 -31.75
CA GLY A 252 -38.81 34.53 -31.69
C GLY A 252 -39.15 35.03 -30.28
N ALA A 253 -38.31 34.75 -29.27
CA ALA A 253 -38.47 35.23 -27.91
C ALA A 253 -37.30 36.12 -27.49
N ASP A 254 -37.57 37.12 -26.66
CA ASP A 254 -36.53 37.91 -26.00
C ASP A 254 -35.81 37.04 -24.98
N THR A 255 -34.48 37.05 -25.04
CA THR A 255 -33.63 36.26 -24.14
C THR A 255 -32.85 37.14 -23.16
N ARG A 256 -32.25 36.51 -22.16
CA ARG A 256 -31.33 37.17 -21.23
C ARG A 256 -30.06 36.37 -21.05
N ILE A 257 -28.95 37.07 -20.89
CA ILE A 257 -27.65 36.45 -20.63
C ILE A 257 -27.75 35.62 -19.34
N GLY A 258 -27.30 34.37 -19.41
CA GLY A 258 -27.37 33.37 -18.35
C GLY A 258 -28.59 32.44 -18.41
N GLN A 259 -29.51 32.62 -19.36
CA GLN A 259 -30.57 31.63 -19.60
C GLN A 259 -29.99 30.33 -20.15
N VAL A 260 -30.56 29.21 -19.70
CA VAL A 260 -30.21 27.87 -20.14
C VAL A 260 -31.27 27.37 -21.12
N PHE A 261 -30.81 26.85 -22.24
CA PHE A 261 -31.63 26.32 -23.31
C PHE A 261 -31.39 24.83 -23.49
N GLN A 262 -32.43 24.12 -23.88
CA GLN A 262 -32.35 22.71 -24.28
C GLN A 262 -32.81 22.57 -25.72
N VAL A 263 -32.09 21.77 -26.49
CA VAL A 263 -32.35 21.53 -27.91
C VAL A 263 -32.38 20.02 -28.10
N SER A 264 -33.47 19.51 -28.66
CA SER A 264 -33.59 18.11 -29.04
C SER A 264 -33.62 18.01 -30.56
N ALA A 265 -32.71 17.21 -31.12
CA ALA A 265 -32.83 16.77 -32.50
C ALA A 265 -33.81 15.59 -32.58
N PRO A 266 -34.64 15.47 -33.62
CA PRO A 266 -35.49 14.30 -33.79
C PRO A 266 -34.66 13.00 -33.75
N GLY A 267 -34.93 12.15 -32.74
CA GLY A 267 -34.22 10.88 -32.53
C GLY A 267 -32.80 11.01 -31.97
N GLY A 268 -32.35 12.22 -31.62
CA GLY A 268 -31.02 12.48 -31.04
C GLY A 268 -31.06 12.82 -29.55
N ASP A 269 -29.86 12.95 -28.97
CA ASP A 269 -29.69 13.32 -27.57
C ASP A 269 -30.11 14.78 -27.30
N LEU A 270 -30.41 15.06 -26.02
CA LEU A 270 -30.69 16.41 -25.57
C LEU A 270 -29.39 17.20 -25.41
N HIS A 271 -29.30 18.33 -26.10
CA HIS A 271 -28.17 19.24 -26.00
C HIS A 271 -28.54 20.47 -25.18
N TYR A 272 -27.64 20.89 -24.30
CA TYR A 272 -27.84 22.06 -23.46
C TYR A 272 -26.92 23.21 -23.88
N TYR A 273 -27.43 24.43 -23.78
CA TYR A 273 -26.70 25.65 -24.07
C TYR A 273 -26.94 26.67 -22.97
N VAL A 274 -25.93 27.48 -22.67
CA VAL A 274 -26.08 28.69 -21.85
C VAL A 274 -25.82 29.91 -22.70
N LEU A 275 -26.70 30.91 -22.64
CA LEU A 275 -26.47 32.16 -23.34
C LEU A 275 -25.43 33.01 -22.60
N ARG A 276 -24.27 33.20 -23.22
CA ARG A 276 -23.23 34.15 -22.81
C ARG A 276 -23.37 35.44 -23.63
N LYS A 277 -22.56 36.45 -23.32
CA LYS A 277 -22.52 37.71 -24.08
C LYS A 277 -22.14 37.48 -25.55
N GLU A 278 -21.29 36.49 -25.79
CA GLU A 278 -20.74 36.14 -27.10
C GLU A 278 -21.68 35.25 -27.93
N GLY A 279 -22.70 34.64 -27.31
CA GLY A 279 -23.64 33.72 -27.96
C GLY A 279 -23.99 32.50 -27.10
N LEU A 280 -24.67 31.53 -27.69
CA LEU A 280 -25.00 30.24 -27.09
C LEU A 280 -23.74 29.38 -26.97
N ALA A 281 -23.35 29.07 -25.73
CA ALA A 281 -22.24 28.19 -25.43
C ALA A 281 -22.77 26.78 -25.07
N PRO A 282 -22.35 25.71 -25.76
CA PRO A 282 -22.72 24.33 -25.44
C PRO A 282 -22.20 23.93 -24.06
N VAL A 283 -23.05 23.27 -23.28
CA VAL A 283 -22.72 22.74 -21.96
C VAL A 283 -23.22 21.30 -21.83
N ASN A 284 -22.56 20.51 -21.00
CA ASN A 284 -23.03 19.16 -20.70
C ASN A 284 -24.20 19.18 -19.69
N ALA A 285 -24.86 18.04 -19.48
CA ALA A 285 -26.04 17.95 -18.63
C ALA A 285 -25.72 18.25 -17.15
N THR A 286 -24.53 17.86 -16.65
CA THR A 286 -24.07 18.22 -15.31
C THR A 286 -24.00 19.73 -15.13
N MET A 287 -23.40 20.41 -16.12
CA MET A 287 -23.21 21.85 -16.10
C MET A 287 -24.54 22.61 -16.25
N ALA A 288 -25.43 22.12 -17.12
CA ALA A 288 -26.78 22.66 -17.25
C ALA A 288 -27.56 22.55 -15.93
N ALA A 289 -27.48 21.40 -15.24
CA ALA A 289 -28.09 21.20 -13.94
C ALA A 289 -27.54 22.19 -12.90
N LEU A 290 -26.21 22.33 -12.80
CA LEU A 290 -25.55 23.29 -11.90
C LEU A 290 -26.01 24.73 -12.18
N LEU A 291 -26.07 25.14 -13.45
CA LEU A 291 -26.55 26.47 -13.85
C LEU A 291 -28.01 26.69 -13.45
N LEU A 292 -28.90 25.72 -13.70
CA LEU A 292 -30.32 25.84 -13.36
C LEU A 292 -30.58 25.86 -11.85
N GLY A 293 -29.78 25.14 -11.07
CA GLY A 293 -29.89 25.13 -9.61
C GLY A 293 -29.22 26.31 -8.91
N ASN A 294 -28.39 27.09 -9.61
CA ASN A 294 -27.68 28.20 -9.00
C ASN A 294 -28.64 29.38 -8.69
N PRO A 295 -28.66 29.91 -7.45
CA PRO A 295 -29.55 31.00 -7.05
C PRO A 295 -29.42 32.28 -7.91
N GLU A 296 -28.21 32.60 -8.37
CA GLU A 296 -27.94 33.79 -9.19
C GLU A 296 -28.59 33.69 -10.57
N THR A 297 -28.89 32.48 -11.05
CA THR A 297 -29.54 32.25 -12.36
C THR A 297 -30.92 32.87 -12.43
N LYS A 298 -31.61 33.09 -11.31
CA LYS A 298 -32.91 33.81 -11.27
C LYS A 298 -32.86 35.19 -11.93
N LYS A 299 -31.71 35.87 -11.93
CA LYS A 299 -31.52 37.16 -12.62
C LYS A 299 -31.77 37.06 -14.13
N ALA A 300 -31.40 35.93 -14.74
CA ALA A 300 -31.65 35.65 -16.16
C ALA A 300 -33.11 35.30 -16.47
N TYR A 301 -33.95 35.09 -15.46
CA TYR A 301 -35.36 34.74 -15.60
C TYR A 301 -36.28 35.83 -15.01
N ALA A 302 -35.76 37.05 -14.82
CA ALA A 302 -36.49 38.17 -14.22
C ALA A 302 -37.18 37.83 -12.88
N GLY A 303 -36.55 36.95 -12.09
CA GLY A 303 -37.10 36.46 -10.81
C GLY A 303 -38.19 35.37 -10.93
N GLY A 304 -38.54 34.96 -12.15
CA GLY A 304 -39.48 33.87 -12.41
C GLY A 304 -38.89 32.47 -12.20
N THR A 305 -39.66 31.45 -12.57
CA THR A 305 -39.25 30.04 -12.47
C THR A 305 -38.06 29.77 -13.39
N VAL A 306 -36.98 29.24 -12.82
CA VAL A 306 -35.78 28.86 -13.56
C VAL A 306 -35.98 27.45 -14.13
N ALA A 307 -36.00 27.34 -15.45
CA ALA A 307 -36.09 26.07 -16.17
C ALA A 307 -35.38 26.20 -17.53
N ALA A 308 -34.93 25.08 -18.08
CA ALA A 308 -34.36 25.06 -19.42
C ALA A 308 -35.44 25.42 -20.45
N THR A 309 -35.17 26.43 -21.29
CA THR A 309 -36.10 26.84 -22.35
C THR A 309 -35.87 25.98 -23.59
N THR A 310 -36.93 25.36 -24.11
CA THR A 310 -36.82 24.54 -25.32
C THR A 310 -36.63 25.42 -26.56
N LEU A 311 -35.58 25.13 -27.34
CA LEU A 311 -35.35 25.73 -28.65
C LEU A 311 -35.41 24.66 -29.73
N GLY A 312 -35.94 25.02 -30.90
CA GLY A 312 -35.80 24.22 -32.12
C GLY A 312 -34.37 24.30 -32.65
N ALA A 313 -33.90 23.24 -33.31
CA ALA A 313 -32.54 23.18 -33.85
C ALA A 313 -32.17 24.38 -34.75
N ALA A 314 -33.13 24.89 -35.54
CA ALA A 314 -32.93 26.06 -36.40
C ALA A 314 -32.63 27.36 -35.61
N ALA A 315 -33.13 27.49 -34.38
CA ALA A 315 -32.92 28.68 -33.56
C ALA A 315 -31.49 28.80 -33.01
N VAL A 316 -30.71 27.72 -33.05
CA VAL A 316 -29.30 27.72 -32.62
C VAL A 316 -28.38 28.22 -33.74
N ILE A 317 -28.79 28.04 -34.99
CA ILE A 317 -27.98 28.37 -36.18
C ILE A 317 -27.72 29.88 -36.22
N GLY A 318 -26.45 30.27 -36.31
CA GLY A 318 -26.02 31.67 -36.33
C GLY A 318 -25.99 32.36 -34.96
N HIS A 319 -26.31 31.65 -33.87
CA HIS A 319 -26.30 32.19 -32.50
C HIS A 319 -25.27 31.52 -31.57
N LEU A 320 -24.43 30.61 -32.08
CA LEU A 320 -23.35 29.99 -31.31
C LEU A 320 -22.26 31.00 -30.96
N ALA A 321 -21.70 30.87 -29.75
CA ALA A 321 -20.55 31.66 -29.35
C ALA A 321 -19.31 31.26 -30.21
N PRO A 322 -18.48 32.22 -30.65
CA PRO A 322 -17.26 31.91 -31.38
C PRO A 322 -16.32 30.99 -30.59
N GLY A 323 -15.70 30.02 -31.26
CA GLY A 323 -14.73 29.11 -30.63
C GLY A 323 -15.34 28.01 -29.76
N THR A 324 -16.67 27.85 -29.74
CA THR A 324 -17.33 26.73 -29.04
C THR A 324 -17.68 25.56 -29.96
N GLU A 325 -17.19 25.56 -31.20
CA GLU A 325 -17.32 24.46 -32.15
C GLU A 325 -16.59 23.23 -31.60
N GLY A 326 -17.33 22.18 -31.24
CA GLY A 326 -16.79 20.96 -30.61
C GLY A 326 -17.26 20.70 -29.17
N GLY A 327 -17.94 21.67 -28.54
CA GLY A 327 -18.46 21.54 -27.18
C GLY A 327 -17.37 21.64 -26.10
N GLU A 328 -17.66 22.28 -24.97
CA GLU A 328 -16.80 22.21 -23.78
C GLU A 328 -16.93 20.80 -23.13
N THR A 329 -16.48 19.75 -23.83
CA THR A 329 -16.48 18.37 -23.29
C THR A 329 -15.28 18.22 -22.35
N ARG A 330 -15.44 18.73 -21.14
CA ARG A 330 -14.52 18.52 -20.04
C ARG A 330 -14.52 17.04 -19.64
N THR A 331 -13.43 16.33 -19.91
CA THR A 331 -13.27 14.91 -19.52
C THR A 331 -13.01 14.72 -18.03
N ASP A 332 -12.65 15.79 -17.32
CA ASP A 332 -12.40 15.83 -15.88
C ASP A 332 -13.68 16.01 -15.04
N MET A 333 -14.85 16.04 -15.68
CA MET A 333 -16.16 16.16 -15.03
C MET A 333 -17.18 15.24 -15.71
N PRO A 334 -18.16 14.67 -14.99
CA PRO A 334 -19.20 13.86 -15.59
C PRO A 334 -20.00 14.63 -16.66
N ALA A 335 -20.28 14.00 -17.80
CA ALA A 335 -21.15 14.58 -18.83
C ALA A 335 -22.61 14.75 -18.35
N SER A 336 -23.07 13.79 -17.53
CA SER A 336 -24.37 13.82 -16.86
C SER A 336 -24.18 13.52 -15.37
N PRO A 337 -25.03 14.05 -14.47
CA PRO A 337 -24.92 13.81 -13.03
C PRO A 337 -24.89 12.29 -12.73
N PRO A 338 -23.80 11.76 -12.17
CA PRO A 338 -23.73 10.35 -11.83
C PRO A 338 -24.77 10.00 -10.77
N LYS A 339 -25.27 8.77 -10.80
CA LYS A 339 -26.10 8.22 -9.73
C LYS A 339 -25.26 8.14 -8.46
N ALA A 340 -25.71 8.83 -7.40
CA ALA A 340 -25.08 8.71 -6.08
C ALA A 340 -25.37 7.33 -5.48
N VAL A 341 -24.32 6.53 -5.30
CA VAL A 341 -24.36 5.22 -4.67
C VAL A 341 -24.27 5.40 -3.15
N GLU A 342 -25.16 4.72 -2.43
CA GLU A 342 -25.15 4.67 -0.97
C GLU A 342 -24.58 3.30 -0.57
N PRO A 343 -23.39 3.26 0.05
CA PRO A 343 -22.79 1.98 0.44
C PRO A 343 -23.66 1.27 1.49
N GLY A 344 -23.85 -0.04 1.32
CA GLY A 344 -24.59 -0.86 2.29
C GLY A 344 -23.91 -0.94 3.65
N VAL A 345 -24.65 -1.40 4.67
CA VAL A 345 -24.09 -1.69 5.99
C VAL A 345 -22.95 -2.70 5.86
N GLY A 346 -21.85 -2.49 6.58
CA GLY A 346 -20.69 -3.39 6.53
C GLY A 346 -19.81 -3.23 5.29
N THR A 347 -20.07 -2.24 4.43
CA THR A 347 -19.19 -1.89 3.30
C THR A 347 -18.34 -0.65 3.61
N SER A 348 -17.13 -0.62 3.08
CA SER A 348 -16.15 0.45 3.24
C SER A 348 -15.69 0.92 1.86
N PRO A 349 -15.80 2.23 1.53
CA PRO A 349 -15.20 2.75 0.32
C PRO A 349 -13.68 2.69 0.42
N CYS A 350 -13.06 2.11 -0.60
CA CYS A 350 -11.63 1.94 -0.74
C CYS A 350 -11.14 2.62 -2.01
N VAL A 351 -10.12 3.45 -1.88
CA VAL A 351 -9.39 4.01 -3.01
C VAL A 351 -8.21 3.09 -3.29
N SER A 352 -8.21 2.46 -4.45
CA SER A 352 -7.19 1.52 -4.90
C SER A 352 -6.19 2.22 -5.82
N ILE A 353 -4.92 2.10 -5.48
CA ILE A 353 -3.81 2.75 -6.18
C ILE A 353 -2.84 1.66 -6.64
N GLN A 354 -2.80 1.43 -7.95
CA GLN A 354 -1.98 0.39 -8.57
C GLN A 354 -0.86 1.02 -9.40
N SER A 355 0.37 0.56 -9.18
CA SER A 355 1.49 0.91 -10.05
C SER A 355 1.33 0.23 -11.41
N GLY A 356 1.48 0.98 -12.50
CA GLY A 356 1.44 0.51 -13.89
C GLY A 356 2.62 1.02 -14.73
N ALA A 357 2.67 0.59 -15.99
CA ALA A 357 3.72 0.99 -16.94
C ALA A 357 3.68 2.51 -17.22
N ASP A 358 2.48 3.03 -17.50
CA ASP A 358 2.21 4.43 -17.87
C ASP A 358 1.96 5.34 -16.66
N GLY A 359 2.27 4.88 -15.45
CA GLY A 359 2.02 5.59 -14.19
C GLY A 359 1.04 4.86 -13.29
N THR A 360 0.49 5.58 -12.33
CA THR A 360 -0.38 5.03 -11.29
C THR A 360 -1.84 5.08 -11.71
N ARG A 361 -2.57 3.97 -11.56
CA ARG A 361 -4.03 3.90 -11.79
C ARG A 361 -4.74 4.02 -10.46
N VAL A 362 -5.74 4.91 -10.40
CA VAL A 362 -6.58 5.13 -9.22
C VAL A 362 -8.00 4.66 -9.55
N SER A 363 -8.55 3.78 -8.72
CA SER A 363 -9.93 3.33 -8.80
C SER A 363 -10.60 3.35 -7.43
N VAL A 364 -11.92 3.25 -7.41
CA VAL A 364 -12.71 3.24 -6.18
C VAL A 364 -13.62 2.02 -6.17
N SER A 365 -13.58 1.27 -5.09
CA SER A 365 -14.44 0.11 -4.86
C SER A 365 -15.12 0.19 -3.49
N LEU A 366 -16.23 -0.53 -3.36
CA LEU A 366 -16.91 -0.76 -2.09
C LEU A 366 -16.57 -2.17 -1.61
N ALA A 367 -15.55 -2.27 -0.76
CA ALA A 367 -15.11 -3.54 -0.18
C ALA A 367 -15.91 -3.87 1.09
N ARG A 368 -15.98 -5.16 1.46
CA ARG A 368 -16.54 -5.55 2.76
C ARG A 368 -15.57 -5.14 3.87
N THR A 369 -16.07 -4.51 4.93
CA THR A 369 -15.25 -4.02 6.04
C THR A 369 -14.51 -5.15 6.78
N GLU A 370 -15.09 -6.36 6.79
CA GLU A 370 -14.49 -7.55 7.42
C GLU A 370 -13.25 -8.08 6.67
N GLU A 371 -13.13 -7.78 5.38
CA GLU A 371 -11.96 -8.15 4.56
C GLU A 371 -10.74 -7.28 4.88
N ILE A 372 -10.94 -6.14 5.57
CA ILE A 372 -9.84 -5.32 6.06
C ILE A 372 -9.07 -6.12 7.13
N GLY A 373 -7.99 -6.78 6.72
CA GLY A 373 -7.16 -7.69 7.52
C GLY A 373 -6.50 -7.02 8.72
N ARG A 374 -6.05 -7.79 9.73
CA ARG A 374 -5.59 -7.29 11.06
C ARG A 374 -4.53 -6.18 10.97
N PRO A 375 -4.56 -5.17 11.87
CA PRO A 375 -3.52 -4.15 11.93
C PRO A 375 -2.16 -4.81 12.19
N ALA A 376 -1.16 -4.40 11.42
CA ALA A 376 0.24 -4.65 11.70
C ALA A 376 0.65 -3.96 13.01
N GLN A 377 1.65 -4.53 13.69
CA GLN A 377 2.17 -4.01 14.95
C GLN A 377 3.66 -3.72 14.82
N ALA A 378 3.99 -2.44 14.80
CA ALA A 378 5.37 -1.98 14.73
C ALA A 378 6.04 -1.97 16.11
N THR A 379 7.33 -2.28 16.15
CA THR A 379 8.17 -1.96 17.31
C THR A 379 8.38 -0.46 17.39
N THR A 380 8.32 0.13 18.59
CA THR A 380 8.48 1.58 18.78
C THR A 380 9.94 2.05 18.74
N GLU A 381 10.90 1.14 18.93
CA GLU A 381 12.33 1.47 18.94
C GLU A 381 12.80 1.90 17.54
N GLY A 382 13.41 3.09 17.45
CA GLY A 382 13.93 3.64 16.19
C GLY A 382 12.85 4.08 15.19
N LEU A 383 11.58 4.14 15.61
CA LEU A 383 10.45 4.50 14.77
C LEU A 383 10.21 6.01 14.75
N THR A 384 10.07 6.58 13.55
CA THR A 384 9.55 7.92 13.32
C THR A 384 8.08 7.82 12.91
N ALA A 385 7.22 8.62 13.54
CA ALA A 385 5.79 8.63 13.25
C ALA A 385 5.51 8.95 11.76
N ALA A 386 4.39 8.42 11.25
CA ALA A 386 3.91 8.77 9.92
C ALA A 386 3.52 10.26 9.85
N CYS A 387 3.75 10.90 8.70
CA CYS A 387 3.34 12.30 8.51
C CYS A 387 1.81 12.44 8.39
N VAL A 388 1.16 11.41 7.85
CA VAL A 388 -0.30 11.32 7.76
C VAL A 388 -0.72 10.15 8.64
N THR A 389 -1.46 10.43 9.70
CA THR A 389 -1.92 9.38 10.61
C THR A 389 -3.08 8.60 10.00
N VAL A 390 -2.93 7.28 9.95
CA VAL A 390 -4.02 6.33 9.68
C VAL A 390 -4.26 5.48 10.92
N ASN A 391 -5.47 4.97 11.10
CA ASN A 391 -5.84 4.19 12.28
C ASN A 391 -5.29 2.75 12.22
N ARG A 392 -5.08 2.24 11.01
CA ARG A 392 -4.70 0.86 10.76
C ARG A 392 -3.82 0.77 9.52
N ILE A 393 -2.74 0.01 9.63
CA ILE A 393 -1.91 -0.40 8.49
C ILE A 393 -2.01 -1.91 8.43
N VAL A 394 -2.31 -2.45 7.26
CA VAL A 394 -2.48 -3.89 7.02
C VAL A 394 -1.49 -4.29 5.96
N VAL A 395 -0.65 -5.26 6.29
CA VAL A 395 0.31 -5.84 5.37
C VAL A 395 0.19 -7.37 5.49
N PRO A 396 0.24 -8.13 4.38
CA PRO A 396 0.21 -9.59 4.45
C PRO A 396 1.32 -10.14 5.36
N PRO A 397 1.03 -11.10 6.26
CA PRO A 397 2.04 -11.72 7.11
C PRO A 397 3.18 -12.35 6.30
N GLY A 398 4.43 -12.10 6.68
CA GLY A 398 5.63 -12.53 5.94
C GLY A 398 5.80 -11.86 4.56
N GLY A 399 4.90 -10.94 4.21
CA GLY A 399 4.91 -10.18 2.98
C GLY A 399 5.47 -8.78 3.14
N GLY A 400 5.46 -8.05 2.04
CA GLY A 400 5.88 -6.64 2.05
C GLY A 400 5.83 -6.04 0.66
N ALA A 401 6.37 -4.83 0.52
CA ALA A 401 6.47 -4.15 -0.76
C ALA A 401 7.79 -3.39 -0.84
N LEU A 402 8.42 -3.43 -2.01
CA LEU A 402 9.46 -2.46 -2.38
C LEU A 402 8.80 -1.32 -3.12
N VAL A 403 9.11 -0.09 -2.72
CA VAL A 403 8.45 1.09 -3.26
C VAL A 403 9.48 2.16 -3.60
N HIS A 404 9.42 2.66 -4.82
CA HIS A 404 10.05 3.89 -5.22
C HIS A 404 9.03 5.04 -5.14
N ALA A 405 9.37 6.10 -4.42
CA ALA A 405 8.47 7.23 -4.20
C ALA A 405 8.33 8.08 -5.48
N LEU A 406 7.09 8.45 -5.81
CA LEU A 406 6.76 9.38 -6.89
C LEU A 406 6.37 10.76 -6.35
N GLY A 407 6.77 11.80 -7.09
CA GLY A 407 6.34 13.18 -6.92
C GLY A 407 4.95 13.39 -7.48
N ALA A 408 4.40 14.59 -7.27
CA ALA A 408 3.06 14.95 -7.78
C ALA A 408 3.01 15.02 -9.33
N ASP A 409 4.16 15.26 -9.97
CA ASP A 409 4.35 15.25 -11.42
C ASP A 409 4.56 13.84 -11.99
N GLY A 410 4.52 12.80 -11.13
CA GLY A 410 4.77 11.41 -11.52
C GLY A 410 6.25 11.08 -11.71
N SER A 411 7.17 12.01 -11.42
CA SER A 411 8.62 11.77 -11.48
C SER A 411 9.12 11.04 -10.24
N ASN A 412 10.28 10.39 -10.35
CA ASN A 412 10.92 9.71 -9.23
C ASN A 412 11.45 10.74 -8.20
N VAL A 413 11.08 10.56 -6.93
CA VAL A 413 11.64 11.36 -5.82
C VAL A 413 12.99 10.77 -5.41
N GLY A 414 14.06 11.26 -6.03
CA GLY A 414 15.40 10.75 -5.84
C GLY A 414 15.56 9.32 -6.39
N SER A 415 16.54 8.57 -5.86
CA SER A 415 16.83 7.18 -6.24
C SER A 415 16.59 6.17 -5.12
N THR A 416 15.98 6.62 -4.02
CA THR A 416 15.86 5.81 -2.80
C THR A 416 14.65 4.89 -2.88
N VAL A 417 14.88 3.61 -2.56
CA VAL A 417 13.83 2.60 -2.41
C VAL A 417 13.45 2.46 -0.95
N TYR A 418 12.17 2.24 -0.69
CA TYR A 418 11.64 1.90 0.63
C TYR A 418 11.20 0.45 0.66
N LEU A 419 11.61 -0.29 1.68
CA LEU A 419 11.09 -1.60 2.01
C LEU A 419 9.99 -1.46 3.05
N VAL A 420 8.78 -1.92 2.73
CA VAL A 420 7.66 -1.99 3.66
C VAL A 420 7.49 -3.44 4.06
N THR A 421 7.55 -3.75 5.35
CA THR A 421 7.43 -5.11 5.88
C THR A 421 6.08 -5.35 6.55
N ASP A 422 5.80 -6.60 6.87
CA ASP A 422 4.55 -7.05 7.49
C ASP A 422 4.22 -6.42 8.85
N ASN A 423 5.22 -5.86 9.54
CA ASN A 423 5.05 -5.04 10.74
C ASN A 423 4.49 -3.63 10.49
N GLY A 424 4.21 -3.26 9.24
CA GLY A 424 3.59 -1.97 8.89
C GLY A 424 4.53 -0.77 8.97
N VAL A 425 5.84 -0.98 8.84
CA VAL A 425 6.87 0.06 8.85
C VAL A 425 7.55 0.13 7.49
N LYS A 426 7.87 1.35 7.02
CA LYS A 426 8.73 1.56 5.85
C LYS A 426 10.16 1.82 6.30
N TYR A 427 11.11 1.18 5.65
CA TYR A 427 12.53 1.28 5.92
C TYR A 427 13.25 1.81 4.68
N ARG A 428 14.10 2.80 4.88
CA ARG A 428 14.84 3.40 3.78
C ARG A 428 16.01 2.50 3.38
N VAL A 429 16.10 2.13 2.10
CA VAL A 429 17.24 1.40 1.51
C VAL A 429 17.96 2.37 0.57
N PRO A 430 19.10 2.95 0.99
CA PRO A 430 19.65 4.13 0.32
C PRO A 430 20.59 3.82 -0.85
N SER A 431 21.01 2.56 -1.04
CA SER A 431 21.94 2.17 -2.10
C SER A 431 21.55 0.83 -2.72
N ASP A 432 21.93 0.64 -3.98
CA ASP A 432 21.73 -0.63 -4.70
C ASP A 432 22.48 -1.79 -4.04
N ASP A 433 23.65 -1.53 -3.44
CA ASP A 433 24.40 -2.56 -2.72
C ASP A 433 23.67 -3.04 -1.48
N ALA A 434 23.04 -2.13 -0.72
CA ALA A 434 22.17 -2.51 0.40
C ALA A 434 20.97 -3.31 -0.09
N LEU A 435 20.38 -2.92 -1.22
CA LEU A 435 19.25 -3.62 -1.82
C LEU A 435 19.63 -5.05 -2.25
N LYS A 436 20.78 -5.21 -2.93
CA LYS A 436 21.34 -6.51 -3.31
C LYS A 436 21.68 -7.37 -2.10
N ALA A 437 22.26 -6.79 -1.05
CA ALA A 437 22.59 -7.50 0.19
C ALA A 437 21.33 -8.06 0.88
N LEU A 438 20.21 -7.34 0.78
CA LEU A 438 18.91 -7.82 1.26
C LEU A 438 18.27 -8.88 0.34
N GLY A 439 18.80 -9.08 -0.87
CA GLY A 439 18.30 -10.04 -1.87
C GLY A 439 17.25 -9.46 -2.82
N TYR A 440 17.29 -8.14 -3.02
CA TYR A 440 16.33 -7.42 -3.84
C TYR A 440 17.00 -6.65 -4.99
N THR A 441 16.19 -6.23 -5.94
CA THR A 441 16.58 -5.42 -7.10
C THR A 441 15.64 -4.22 -7.26
N ALA A 442 16.13 -3.12 -7.83
CA ALA A 442 15.32 -1.92 -8.05
C ALA A 442 14.13 -2.17 -8.98
N SER A 443 14.24 -3.14 -9.91
CA SER A 443 13.15 -3.54 -10.82
C SER A 443 11.95 -4.19 -10.11
N GLN A 444 12.13 -4.67 -8.87
CA GLN A 444 11.03 -5.19 -8.07
C GLN A 444 10.26 -4.09 -7.33
N ALA A 445 10.76 -2.85 -7.35
CA ALA A 445 10.11 -1.74 -6.67
C ALA A 445 8.91 -1.22 -7.48
N GLN A 446 7.75 -1.16 -6.84
CA GLN A 446 6.58 -0.49 -7.37
C GLN A 446 6.78 1.03 -7.33
N ARG A 447 6.24 1.75 -8.31
CA ARG A 447 6.26 3.22 -8.32
C ARG A 447 4.95 3.75 -7.77
N LEU A 448 4.98 4.30 -6.57
CA LEU A 448 3.78 4.79 -5.88
C LEU A 448 3.92 6.22 -5.39
N PRO A 449 2.83 7.00 -5.33
CA PRO A 449 2.84 8.36 -4.80
C PRO A 449 3.45 8.45 -3.39
N SER A 450 4.31 9.44 -3.18
CA SER A 450 4.89 9.75 -1.87
C SER A 450 3.83 10.01 -0.79
N SER A 451 2.63 10.47 -1.16
CA SER A 451 1.49 10.65 -0.27
C SER A 451 1.06 9.34 0.41
N LEU A 452 1.09 8.20 -0.29
CA LEU A 452 0.81 6.89 0.31
C LEU A 452 1.89 6.48 1.30
N LEU A 453 3.16 6.62 0.91
CA LEU A 453 4.27 6.32 1.82
C LEU A 453 4.23 7.20 3.07
N SER A 454 3.73 8.44 2.99
CA SER A 454 3.60 9.34 4.14
C SER A 454 2.65 8.83 5.23
N MET A 455 1.79 7.87 4.91
CA MET A 455 0.88 7.20 5.84
C MET A 455 1.55 6.08 6.65
N VAL A 456 2.74 5.64 6.24
CA VAL A 456 3.49 4.55 6.88
C VAL A 456 4.58 5.13 7.78
N PRO A 457 4.67 4.70 9.06
CA PRO A 457 5.78 5.04 9.95
C PRO A 457 7.14 4.67 9.38
N THR A 458 8.16 5.47 9.68
CA THR A 458 9.51 5.29 9.12
C THR A 458 10.43 4.64 10.15
N GLY A 459 10.98 3.48 9.82
CA GLY A 459 12.01 2.83 10.62
C GLY A 459 13.42 3.36 10.33
N PRO A 460 14.45 2.75 10.92
CA PRO A 460 15.84 3.10 10.65
C PRO A 460 16.29 2.83 9.21
N ASP A 461 17.30 3.57 8.75
CA ASP A 461 17.93 3.40 7.45
C ASP A 461 18.71 2.07 7.41
N LEU A 462 18.41 1.24 6.41
CA LEU A 462 19.01 -0.07 6.22
C LEU A 462 20.34 0.07 5.47
N THR A 463 21.43 0.21 6.22
CA THR A 463 22.79 0.33 5.67
C THR A 463 23.77 -0.64 6.33
N ALA A 464 24.76 -1.12 5.57
CA ALA A 464 25.83 -1.94 6.12
C ALA A 464 26.61 -1.22 7.24
N SER A 465 26.82 0.10 7.13
CA SER A 465 27.48 0.88 8.18
C SER A 465 26.67 0.94 9.49
N ALA A 466 25.34 1.10 9.40
CA ALA A 466 24.48 1.06 10.58
C ALA A 466 24.48 -0.34 11.21
N ALA A 467 24.46 -1.39 10.38
CA ALA A 467 24.52 -2.78 10.85
C ALA A 467 25.85 -3.10 11.56
N ALA A 468 26.99 -2.61 11.03
CA ALA A 468 28.31 -2.86 11.63
C ALA A 468 28.51 -2.09 12.95
N SER A 469 28.06 -0.84 13.01
CA SER A 469 28.28 0.05 14.15
C SER A 469 27.21 -0.03 15.25
N GLY A 470 26.03 -0.56 14.91
CA GLY A 470 24.84 -0.54 15.78
C GLY A 470 24.24 0.85 15.98
N ARG A 471 24.74 1.88 15.28
CA ARG A 471 24.23 3.25 15.37
C ARG A 471 23.06 3.44 14.41
N VAL A 472 21.98 4.02 14.94
CA VAL A 472 20.72 4.18 14.20
C VAL A 472 20.55 5.60 13.72
N ARG A 473 20.10 5.73 12.47
CA ARG A 473 19.54 6.95 11.90
C ARG A 473 18.26 6.58 11.16
N ALA A 474 17.18 7.29 11.41
CA ALA A 474 15.97 7.20 10.60
C ALA A 474 15.88 8.48 9.74
N THR A 475 16.00 8.33 8.42
CA THR A 475 15.88 9.46 7.48
C THR A 475 14.46 9.47 6.91
N ALA A 476 13.60 10.27 7.51
CA ALA A 476 12.25 10.55 7.01
C ALA A 476 12.23 11.90 6.26
N PRO A 477 11.43 12.04 5.18
CA PRO A 477 11.10 13.35 4.63
C PRO A 477 10.51 14.24 5.74
N PRO A 478 10.80 15.55 5.77
CA PRO A 478 10.19 16.44 6.74
C PRO A 478 8.67 16.44 6.53
N CYS A 479 7.93 16.03 7.55
CA CYS A 479 6.49 16.25 7.57
C CYS A 479 6.26 17.76 7.58
N GLY A 480 5.34 18.25 6.75
CA GLY A 480 5.12 19.69 6.53
C GLY A 480 4.65 20.44 7.77
N GLU A 481 5.56 20.73 8.70
CA GLU A 481 5.47 21.79 9.70
C GLU A 481 6.44 22.95 9.38
N GLY A 482 7.17 22.85 8.26
CA GLY A 482 8.17 23.84 7.83
C GLY A 482 7.59 25.15 7.29
N ALA A 483 6.30 25.18 6.90
CA ALA A 483 5.67 26.41 6.38
C ALA A 483 5.25 27.40 7.48
N ALA A 484 5.05 26.92 8.73
CA ALA A 484 4.67 27.79 9.84
C ALA A 484 5.86 28.55 10.45
N ARG A 485 7.06 27.95 10.47
CA ARG A 485 8.24 28.56 11.12
C ARG A 485 8.99 29.57 10.24
N THR A 486 8.85 29.51 8.91
CA THR A 486 9.44 30.52 8.01
C THR A 486 8.63 31.83 7.99
N ALA A 487 7.33 31.80 8.31
CA ALA A 487 6.53 33.00 8.45
C ALA A 487 6.82 33.75 9.78
N GLU A 488 7.06 33.02 10.87
CA GLU A 488 7.35 33.64 12.18
C GLU A 488 8.81 34.14 12.29
N GLY A 489 9.76 33.51 11.59
CA GLY A 489 11.13 34.01 11.45
C GLY A 489 11.24 35.25 10.56
N ALA A 490 10.41 35.37 9.52
CA ALA A 490 10.33 36.58 8.69
C ALA A 490 9.60 37.73 9.40
N ALA A 491 8.59 37.44 10.23
CA ALA A 491 7.88 38.45 11.02
C ALA A 491 8.75 39.01 12.18
N LYS A 492 9.60 38.19 12.83
CA LYS A 492 10.52 38.67 13.87
C LYS A 492 11.76 39.42 13.32
N ALA A 493 12.13 39.20 12.06
CA ALA A 493 13.19 39.97 11.42
C ALA A 493 12.74 41.39 10.98
N ALA A 494 11.42 41.62 10.84
CA ALA A 494 10.86 42.92 10.47
C ALA A 494 10.61 43.87 11.66
N ASP A 495 10.58 43.37 12.91
CA ASP A 495 10.25 44.17 14.11
C ASP A 495 11.47 44.51 15.00
N GLY A 496 12.67 44.02 14.64
CA GLY A 496 13.92 44.26 15.41
C GLY A 496 14.69 45.54 15.05
N GLY A 497 14.21 46.33 14.10
CA GLY A 497 14.92 47.49 13.52
C GLY A 497 14.56 48.85 14.13
N LYS A 498 14.54 49.00 15.46
CA LYS A 498 14.55 50.33 16.11
C LYS A 498 15.72 50.42 17.09
N VAL A 499 16.89 50.74 16.53
CA VAL A 499 18.04 51.18 17.32
C VAL A 499 17.86 52.67 17.63
N LYS A 500 17.97 52.98 18.93
CA LYS A 500 18.00 54.30 19.55
C LYS A 500 18.90 55.29 18.80
N ALA A 501 18.34 56.44 18.41
CA ALA A 501 19.11 57.66 18.17
C ALA A 501 19.49 58.27 19.52
N ALA A 502 20.77 58.20 19.87
CA ALA A 502 21.36 58.98 20.96
C ALA A 502 21.66 60.39 20.43
N ALA A 503 21.19 61.39 21.17
CA ALA A 503 21.46 62.80 20.94
C ALA A 503 22.96 63.09 21.18
N GLY A 504 23.61 63.70 20.20
CA GLY A 504 24.93 64.29 20.31
C GLY A 504 24.92 65.64 19.60
N GLY A 505 24.59 66.69 20.36
CA GLY A 505 24.82 68.06 19.96
C GLY A 505 26.13 68.54 20.57
N GLU A 506 27.03 69.07 19.75
CA GLU A 506 27.39 70.50 19.74
C GLU A 506 28.83 70.70 19.23
N VAL A 507 28.96 71.70 18.38
CA VAL A 507 30.15 72.11 17.62
C VAL A 507 30.79 73.29 18.33
N LYS A 508 32.12 73.28 18.53
CA LYS A 508 32.97 74.45 18.23
C LYS A 508 34.48 74.19 18.33
N ALA A 509 35.19 74.77 17.37
CA ALA A 509 36.64 74.89 17.29
C ALA A 509 37.10 76.31 17.70
N ALA A 510 38.43 76.48 17.77
CA ALA A 510 39.25 77.66 18.15
C ALA A 510 39.50 77.74 19.67
N GLY A 511 40.71 77.95 20.20
CA GLY A 511 41.97 78.47 19.66
C GLY A 511 42.61 79.28 20.82
N ASP A 512 43.89 79.00 21.11
CA ASP A 512 44.73 79.50 22.22
C ASP A 512 44.37 79.12 23.67
#